data_AF-A0A346NKP8-F1
#
_entry.id   AF-A0A346NKP8-F1
#
_cell.length_a   1.000
_cell.length_b   1.000
_cell.length_c   1.000
_cell.angle_alpha   90.00
_cell.angle_beta   90.00
_cell.angle_gamma   90.00
#
_symmetry.space_group_name_H-M   'P 1'
#
loop_
_entity.id
_entity.type
_entity.pdbx_description
1 polymer ?
#
loop_
_entity_poly.entity_id
_entity_poly.type
_entity_poly.pdbx_seq_one_letter_code
_entity_poly.pdbx_strand_id
1 'polypeptide(L)'
;MQHHRASFALIILVFIGSLSFDTVAENPADASFWYDIPQKDLVYLQTAHGQVVIALTDSIAPQHVARFKNLVQTGFYNNRYFYRVVEGFVAQAGANNTHRKNASTSPLPAEFTANDVEGFYEVERPAPFAPVAGFINGFPAGTTPDRQRYWLTHCPGMVAMARDNKKDTATTDFFVVMGQAPRHLDRNMSVFGRVVAGMDTLQKLPRGNLENNGMINDFEENSELIFANLGSELPVAKRRQFKVQLPGHSAYQKKVAQGRLLNNAFFVDDALAPRPIDICYYMTEVREY
;
A
#
# COMPACT_ATOMS: atom_id res chain seq x y z
N MET A 1 -69.32 -37.85 3.73
CA MET A 1 -68.32 -38.02 4.81
C MET A 1 -67.20 -37.03 4.53
N GLN A 2 -67.15 -35.94 5.30
CA GLN A 2 -66.10 -34.91 5.21
C GLN A 2 -64.81 -35.45 5.82
N HIS A 3 -63.75 -35.52 5.02
CA HIS A 3 -62.39 -35.75 5.53
C HIS A 3 -61.73 -34.40 5.79
N HIS A 4 -61.64 -34.00 7.06
CA HIS A 4 -60.74 -32.94 7.50
C HIS A 4 -59.29 -33.44 7.43
N ARG A 5 -58.47 -32.79 6.61
CA ARG A 5 -57.00 -32.89 6.67
C ARG A 5 -56.49 -31.83 7.65
N ALA A 6 -55.91 -32.27 8.76
CA ALA A 6 -55.17 -31.40 9.67
C ALA A 6 -53.76 -31.15 9.10
N SER A 7 -53.43 -29.89 8.81
CA SER A 7 -52.08 -29.47 8.45
C SER A 7 -51.22 -29.32 9.71
N PHE A 8 -50.18 -30.13 9.84
CA PHE A 8 -49.10 -29.91 10.82
C PHE A 8 -48.12 -28.88 10.24
N ALA A 9 -48.08 -27.69 10.83
CA ALA A 9 -47.03 -26.70 10.55
C ALA A 9 -45.79 -27.03 11.40
N LEU A 10 -44.71 -27.44 10.75
CA LEU A 10 -43.40 -27.63 11.36
C LEU A 10 -42.72 -26.27 11.54
N ILE A 11 -42.72 -25.73 12.76
CA ILE A 11 -41.98 -24.51 13.10
C ILE A 11 -40.50 -24.89 13.24
N ILE A 12 -39.69 -24.57 12.23
CA ILE A 12 -38.23 -24.65 12.32
C ILE A 12 -37.77 -23.39 13.06
N LEU A 13 -37.43 -23.54 14.34
CA LEU A 13 -36.70 -22.51 15.09
C LEU A 13 -35.27 -22.43 14.53
N VAL A 14 -35.00 -21.41 13.73
CA VAL A 14 -33.63 -21.06 13.34
C VAL A 14 -32.98 -20.36 14.54
N PHE A 15 -32.13 -21.09 15.26
CA PHE A 15 -31.23 -20.50 16.25
C PHE A 15 -30.21 -19.63 15.50
N ILE A 16 -30.44 -18.32 15.46
CA ILE A 16 -29.43 -17.34 15.07
C ILE A 16 -28.46 -17.24 16.25
N GLY A 17 -27.47 -18.13 16.27
CA GLY A 17 -26.33 -17.97 17.16
C GLY A 17 -25.57 -16.71 16.77
N SER A 18 -25.61 -15.70 17.63
CA SER A 18 -24.73 -14.54 17.52
C SER A 18 -23.28 -15.04 17.64
N LEU A 19 -22.57 -15.09 16.51
CA LEU A 19 -21.12 -15.19 16.52
C LEU A 19 -20.59 -13.89 17.12
N SER A 20 -20.34 -13.90 18.42
CA SER A 20 -19.51 -12.91 19.07
C SER A 20 -18.11 -13.06 18.46
N PHE A 21 -17.70 -12.09 17.64
CA PHE A 21 -16.29 -11.92 17.34
C PHE A 21 -15.64 -11.46 18.64
N ASP A 22 -15.09 -12.40 19.40
CA ASP A 22 -14.19 -12.07 20.50
C ASP A 22 -13.00 -11.32 19.87
N THR A 23 -13.02 -10.00 19.97
CA THR A 23 -11.83 -9.18 19.75
C THR A 23 -10.83 -9.64 20.79
N VAL A 24 -9.88 -10.48 20.39
CA VAL A 24 -8.73 -10.82 21.23
C VAL A 24 -8.09 -9.50 21.62
N ALA A 25 -8.23 -9.12 22.89
CA ALA A 25 -7.66 -7.88 23.40
C ALA A 25 -6.15 -7.88 23.11
N GLU A 26 -5.68 -6.81 22.48
CA GLU A 26 -4.28 -6.69 22.11
C GLU A 26 -3.41 -6.71 23.38
N ASN A 27 -2.26 -7.38 23.31
CA ASN A 27 -1.30 -7.37 24.42
C ASN A 27 -0.92 -5.91 24.71
N PRO A 28 -1.05 -5.41 25.96
CA PRO A 28 -0.70 -4.03 26.29
C PRO A 28 0.73 -3.64 25.92
N ALA A 29 1.67 -4.62 25.89
CA ALA A 29 3.04 -4.41 25.46
C ALA A 29 3.19 -4.13 23.94
N ASP A 30 2.19 -4.48 23.13
CA ASP A 30 2.18 -4.25 21.68
C ASP A 30 1.63 -2.89 21.27
N ALA A 31 0.96 -2.18 22.18
CA ALA A 31 0.32 -0.90 21.88
C ALA A 31 1.31 0.16 21.36
N SER A 32 2.57 0.12 21.82
CA SER A 32 3.65 1.02 21.36
C SER A 32 4.26 0.62 20.01
N PHE A 33 3.90 -0.54 19.47
CA PHE A 33 4.37 -1.03 18.17
C PHE A 33 3.35 -0.80 17.06
N TRP A 34 2.68 0.35 17.13
CA TRP A 34 1.88 0.90 16.05
C TRP A 34 2.36 2.30 15.71
N TYR A 35 2.39 2.59 14.41
CA TYR A 35 2.57 3.92 13.90
C TYR A 35 1.22 4.45 13.43
N ASP A 36 0.63 5.37 14.19
CA ASP A 36 -0.59 6.06 13.82
C ASP A 36 -0.32 6.99 12.63
N ILE A 37 -1.16 6.89 11.59
CA ILE A 37 -1.01 7.69 10.38
C ILE A 37 -1.82 8.97 10.54
N PRO A 38 -1.18 10.16 10.57
CA PRO A 38 -1.89 11.41 10.71
C PRO A 38 -2.84 11.68 9.53
N GLN A 39 -3.98 12.31 9.79
CA GLN A 39 -4.95 12.66 8.73
C GLN A 39 -4.34 13.53 7.60
N LYS A 40 -3.36 14.36 7.93
CA LYS A 40 -2.59 15.18 6.97
C LYS A 40 -1.73 14.34 6.00
N ASP A 41 -1.51 13.08 6.32
CA ASP A 41 -0.68 12.13 5.56
C ASP A 41 -1.53 11.04 4.90
N LEU A 42 -2.86 11.11 5.00
CA LEU A 42 -3.78 10.24 4.28
C LEU A 42 -4.29 10.92 3.00
N VAL A 43 -4.31 10.18 1.89
CA VAL A 43 -4.93 10.58 0.64
C VAL A 43 -5.99 9.56 0.25
N TYR A 44 -7.20 10.05 0.00
CA TYR A 44 -8.35 9.25 -0.38
C TYR A 44 -8.57 9.41 -1.87
N LEU A 45 -8.45 8.33 -2.62
CA LEU A 45 -8.73 8.26 -4.05
C LEU A 45 -10.05 7.55 -4.26
N GLN A 46 -11.04 8.26 -4.83
CA GLN A 46 -12.28 7.63 -5.25
C GLN A 46 -12.14 7.16 -6.70
N THR A 47 -12.37 5.87 -6.92
CA THR A 47 -12.38 5.25 -8.26
C THR A 47 -13.79 4.74 -8.58
N ALA A 48 -14.03 4.31 -9.82
CA ALA A 48 -15.26 3.63 -10.20
C ALA A 48 -15.50 2.30 -9.44
N HIS A 49 -14.44 1.68 -8.92
CA HIS A 49 -14.54 0.41 -8.19
C HIS A 49 -14.60 0.56 -6.67
N GLY A 50 -14.56 1.79 -6.16
CA GLY A 50 -14.52 2.08 -4.73
C GLY A 50 -13.37 3.00 -4.33
N GLN A 51 -13.14 3.09 -3.03
CA GLN A 51 -12.14 4.00 -2.46
C GLN A 51 -10.81 3.27 -2.21
N VAL A 52 -9.72 3.97 -2.49
CA VAL A 52 -8.35 3.61 -2.12
C VAL A 52 -7.85 4.66 -1.13
N VAL A 53 -7.15 4.23 -0.08
CA VAL A 53 -6.51 5.13 0.88
C VAL A 53 -5.02 4.90 0.86
N ILE A 54 -4.25 5.97 0.67
CA ILE A 54 -2.79 5.99 0.66
C ILE A 54 -2.30 6.72 1.91
N ALA A 55 -1.40 6.09 2.65
CA ALA A 55 -0.57 6.75 3.66
C ALA A 55 0.72 7.25 3.02
N LEU A 56 1.01 8.55 3.17
CA LEU A 56 2.21 9.20 2.70
C LEU A 56 3.31 9.14 3.77
N THR A 57 4.57 9.10 3.34
CA THR A 57 5.73 9.24 4.23
C THR A 57 6.78 10.12 3.59
N ASP A 58 7.25 11.12 4.32
CA ASP A 58 8.27 12.08 3.92
C ASP A 58 9.69 11.66 4.32
N SER A 59 9.85 10.45 4.88
CA SER A 59 11.13 9.91 5.36
C SER A 59 12.23 9.84 4.30
N ILE A 60 11.86 9.57 3.04
CA ILE A 60 12.79 9.51 1.91
C ILE A 60 12.53 10.61 0.87
N ALA A 61 11.26 10.91 0.60
CA ALA A 61 10.86 11.77 -0.53
C ALA A 61 9.94 12.94 -0.10
N PRO A 62 10.44 13.86 0.76
CA PRO A 62 9.63 14.96 1.30
C PRO A 62 9.11 15.93 0.22
N GLN A 63 9.89 16.22 -0.83
CA GLN A 63 9.42 17.09 -1.92
C GLN A 63 8.34 16.42 -2.75
N HIS A 64 8.44 15.11 -2.99
CA HIS A 64 7.39 14.36 -3.68
C HIS A 64 6.11 14.28 -2.85
N VAL A 65 6.19 14.10 -1.53
CA VAL A 65 5.03 14.18 -0.63
C VAL A 65 4.39 15.55 -0.70
N ALA A 66 5.17 16.64 -0.59
CA ALA A 66 4.66 18.00 -0.65
C ALA A 66 3.99 18.29 -2.01
N ARG A 67 4.61 17.88 -3.12
CA ARG A 67 4.04 17.97 -4.47
C ARG A 67 2.74 17.20 -4.59
N PHE A 68 2.72 15.94 -4.16
CA PHE A 68 1.55 15.09 -4.30
C PHE A 68 0.37 15.66 -3.51
N LYS A 69 0.61 16.12 -2.26
CA LYS A 69 -0.40 16.83 -1.47
C LYS A 69 -0.92 18.06 -2.20
N ASN A 70 -0.04 18.94 -2.68
CA ASN A 70 -0.45 20.14 -3.41
C ASN A 70 -1.32 19.83 -4.65
N LEU A 71 -0.97 18.80 -5.43
CA LEU A 71 -1.76 18.36 -6.58
C LEU A 71 -3.14 17.82 -6.16
N VAL A 72 -3.22 17.06 -5.07
CA VAL A 72 -4.51 16.61 -4.51
C VAL A 72 -5.36 17.81 -4.09
N GLN A 73 -4.80 18.74 -3.31
CA GLN A 73 -5.52 19.90 -2.77
C GLN A 73 -6.04 20.85 -3.86
N THR A 74 -5.33 20.94 -4.98
CA THR A 74 -5.75 21.77 -6.12
C THR A 74 -6.73 21.05 -7.06
N GLY A 75 -7.15 19.83 -6.71
CA GLY A 75 -8.07 19.03 -7.52
C GLY A 75 -7.45 18.52 -8.83
N PHE A 76 -6.13 18.52 -8.95
CA PHE A 76 -5.42 18.16 -10.19
C PHE A 76 -5.78 16.76 -10.71
N TYR A 77 -5.98 15.83 -9.76
CA TYR A 77 -6.28 14.43 -10.02
C TYR A 77 -7.77 14.14 -10.23
N ASN A 78 -8.66 15.12 -10.08
CA ASN A 78 -10.10 14.91 -10.26
C ASN A 78 -10.41 14.68 -11.74
N ASN A 79 -11.29 13.71 -12.02
CA ASN A 79 -11.68 13.27 -13.36
C ASN A 79 -10.44 12.92 -14.24
N ARG A 80 -9.44 12.28 -13.61
CA ARG A 80 -8.28 11.71 -14.31
C ARG A 80 -8.46 10.21 -14.43
N TYR A 81 -7.48 9.52 -15.00
CA TYR A 81 -7.56 8.09 -15.24
C TYR A 81 -6.31 7.40 -14.76
N PHE A 82 -6.47 6.16 -14.29
CA PHE A 82 -5.41 5.16 -14.34
C PHE A 82 -5.24 4.77 -15.80
N TYR A 83 -4.37 5.48 -16.52
CA TYR A 83 -4.22 5.35 -17.96
C TYR A 83 -3.29 4.21 -18.38
N ARG A 84 -2.51 3.67 -17.43
CA ARG A 84 -1.57 2.57 -17.68
C ARG A 84 -1.64 1.57 -16.53
N VAL A 85 -2.07 0.35 -16.83
CA VAL A 85 -2.25 -0.72 -15.86
C VAL A 85 -1.65 -2.00 -16.42
N VAL A 86 -0.58 -2.48 -15.78
CA VAL A 86 0.09 -3.73 -16.15
C VAL A 86 -0.18 -4.74 -15.05
N GLU A 87 -0.88 -5.82 -15.41
CA GLU A 87 -1.19 -6.93 -14.51
C GLU A 87 0.07 -7.43 -13.79
N GLY A 88 -0.02 -7.60 -12.47
CA GLY A 88 1.10 -8.07 -11.66
C GLY A 88 2.25 -7.07 -11.46
N PHE A 89 2.15 -5.85 -12.00
CA PHE A 89 3.21 -4.83 -11.92
C PHE A 89 2.70 -3.54 -11.29
N VAL A 90 2.09 -2.63 -12.05
CA VAL A 90 1.69 -1.31 -11.57
C VAL A 90 0.39 -0.80 -12.17
N ALA A 91 -0.34 -0.01 -11.38
CA ALA A 91 -1.42 0.87 -11.84
C ALA A 91 -0.93 2.33 -11.77
N GLN A 92 -0.87 3.01 -12.91
CA GLN A 92 -0.30 4.34 -13.07
C GLN A 92 -1.37 5.35 -13.49
N ALA A 93 -1.38 6.49 -12.80
CA ALA A 93 -2.36 7.57 -12.96
C ALA A 93 -1.66 8.94 -12.92
N GLY A 94 -2.36 9.97 -13.40
CA GLY A 94 -1.84 11.33 -13.43
C GLY A 94 -2.28 12.10 -14.67
N ALA A 95 -1.37 12.91 -15.20
CA ALA A 95 -1.67 13.76 -16.34
C ALA A 95 -1.65 13.02 -17.67
N ASN A 96 -0.89 11.92 -17.79
CA ASN A 96 -0.61 11.29 -19.07
C ASN A 96 -0.17 12.31 -20.14
N ASN A 97 0.77 13.20 -19.80
CA ASN A 97 1.25 14.30 -20.66
C ASN A 97 0.20 15.36 -21.08
N THR A 98 -1.00 15.40 -20.47
CA THR A 98 -2.07 16.36 -20.82
C THR A 98 -2.13 17.62 -19.95
N HIS A 99 -1.11 17.91 -19.13
CA HIS A 99 -1.12 19.07 -18.22
C HIS A 99 -0.37 20.29 -18.77
N ARG A 100 -0.82 21.49 -18.38
CA ARG A 100 -0.05 22.72 -18.61
C ARG A 100 1.07 22.83 -17.58
N LYS A 101 2.28 23.11 -18.05
CA LYS A 101 3.44 23.35 -17.18
C LYS A 101 3.23 24.62 -16.35
N ASN A 102 3.43 24.49 -15.04
CA ASN A 102 3.41 25.57 -14.05
C ASN A 102 4.30 25.17 -12.85
N ALA A 103 4.41 26.03 -11.84
CA ALA A 103 5.20 25.72 -10.64
C ALA A 103 4.74 24.45 -9.90
N SER A 104 3.45 24.11 -10.00
CA SER A 104 2.84 22.91 -9.39
C SER A 104 3.09 21.61 -10.18
N THR A 105 3.60 21.72 -11.41
CA THR A 105 3.81 20.59 -12.34
C THR A 105 5.22 20.56 -12.96
N SER A 106 6.12 21.41 -12.46
CA SER A 106 7.53 21.40 -12.87
C SER A 106 8.23 20.13 -12.39
N PRO A 107 9.25 19.66 -13.14
CA PRO A 107 10.06 18.52 -12.73
C PRO A 107 10.64 18.69 -11.32
N LEU A 108 10.68 17.60 -10.56
CA LEU A 108 11.31 17.52 -9.26
C LEU A 108 12.69 16.85 -9.36
N PRO A 109 13.66 17.28 -8.52
CA PRO A 109 14.85 16.48 -8.25
C PRO A 109 14.45 15.10 -7.71
N ALA A 110 15.14 14.07 -8.17
CA ALA A 110 14.97 12.70 -7.69
C ALA A 110 15.26 12.56 -6.19
N GLU A 111 14.31 11.97 -5.45
CA GLU A 111 14.45 11.60 -4.04
C GLU A 111 14.41 10.06 -3.94
N PHE A 112 15.46 9.39 -4.42
CA PHE A 112 15.51 7.93 -4.48
C PHE A 112 16.03 7.30 -3.19
N THR A 113 16.82 8.06 -2.42
CA THR A 113 17.45 7.65 -1.17
C THR A 113 17.58 8.84 -0.24
N ALA A 114 17.62 8.62 1.06
CA ALA A 114 17.94 9.63 2.06
C ALA A 114 19.01 9.14 3.05
N ASN A 115 19.64 10.07 3.76
CA ASN A 115 20.56 9.78 4.86
C ASN A 115 19.88 10.12 6.19
N ASP A 116 20.48 9.70 7.31
CA ASP A 116 20.05 10.07 8.68
C ASP A 116 18.56 9.82 8.97
N VAL A 117 18.03 8.71 8.44
CA VAL A 117 16.61 8.36 8.59
C VAL A 117 16.36 7.67 9.92
N GLU A 118 15.50 8.27 10.74
CA GLU A 118 15.04 7.69 12.00
C GLU A 118 13.92 6.65 11.80
N GLY A 119 13.67 5.84 12.82
CA GLY A 119 12.56 4.90 12.82
C GLY A 119 12.77 3.64 11.96
N PHE A 120 14.00 3.39 11.48
CA PHE A 120 14.33 2.14 10.80
C PHE A 120 14.45 0.97 11.80
N TYR A 121 13.65 -0.07 11.58
CA TYR A 121 13.72 -1.34 12.28
C TYR A 121 14.22 -2.43 11.31
N GLU A 122 15.36 -3.05 11.65
CA GLU A 122 15.97 -4.12 10.85
C GLU A 122 15.24 -5.45 11.01
N VAL A 123 14.99 -6.16 9.90
CA VAL A 123 14.33 -7.47 9.89
C VAL A 123 15.22 -8.56 9.31
N GLU A 124 16.02 -8.25 8.28
CA GLU A 124 16.84 -9.22 7.57
C GLU A 124 18.20 -8.66 7.16
N ARG A 125 19.25 -9.47 7.36
CA ARG A 125 20.64 -9.18 6.94
C ARG A 125 21.41 -10.50 6.76
N PRO A 126 21.97 -10.77 5.57
CA PRO A 126 21.74 -10.07 4.30
C PRO A 126 20.31 -10.33 3.80
N ALA A 127 19.67 -9.31 3.22
CA ALA A 127 18.35 -9.48 2.62
C ALA A 127 18.45 -9.89 1.14
N PRO A 128 17.43 -10.56 0.57
CA PRO A 128 17.49 -11.04 -0.82
C PRO A 128 17.76 -9.95 -1.87
N PHE A 129 17.31 -8.72 -1.60
CA PHE A 129 17.37 -7.58 -2.54
C PHE A 129 18.03 -6.33 -1.97
N ALA A 130 18.63 -6.41 -0.78
CA ALA A 130 19.30 -5.30 -0.12
C ALA A 130 20.35 -5.81 0.88
N PRO A 131 21.41 -5.04 1.19
CA PRO A 131 22.35 -5.45 2.25
C PRO A 131 21.66 -5.64 3.60
N VAL A 132 20.67 -4.79 3.88
CA VAL A 132 19.84 -4.82 5.09
C VAL A 132 18.43 -4.43 4.69
N ALA A 133 17.42 -5.19 5.12
CA ALA A 133 16.01 -4.88 4.88
C ALA A 133 15.23 -4.82 6.19
N GLY A 134 14.20 -3.98 6.20
CA GLY A 134 13.43 -3.66 7.39
C GLY A 134 12.29 -2.72 7.09
N PHE A 135 11.90 -1.90 8.06
CA PHE A 135 10.81 -0.94 7.91
C PHE A 135 11.16 0.40 8.54
N ILE A 136 10.82 1.51 7.88
CA ILE A 136 10.83 2.87 8.45
C ILE A 136 9.38 3.19 8.82
N ASN A 137 9.07 3.31 10.13
CA ASN A 137 7.69 3.59 10.59
C ASN A 137 6.63 2.66 9.99
N GLY A 138 6.96 1.39 9.78
CA GLY A 138 6.08 0.39 9.16
C GLY A 138 6.04 0.40 7.63
N PHE A 139 6.79 1.28 6.94
CA PHE A 139 6.97 1.26 5.49
C PHE A 139 8.20 0.43 5.11
N PRO A 140 8.11 -0.51 4.15
CA PRO A 140 9.19 -1.44 3.84
C PRO A 140 10.39 -0.70 3.21
N ALA A 141 11.57 -0.91 3.78
CA ALA A 141 12.77 -0.14 3.48
C ALA A 141 14.03 -1.01 3.41
N GLY A 142 15.02 -0.52 2.67
CA GLY A 142 16.39 -1.05 2.66
C GLY A 142 17.39 -0.01 3.13
N THR A 143 18.54 -0.47 3.60
CA THR A 143 19.66 0.40 3.96
C THR A 143 21.02 -0.22 3.65
N THR A 144 22.05 0.62 3.56
CA THR A 144 23.45 0.18 3.46
C THR A 144 23.91 -0.51 4.76
N PRO A 145 24.96 -1.35 4.74
CA PRO A 145 25.42 -2.05 5.93
C PRO A 145 25.75 -1.13 7.12
N ASP A 146 26.29 0.05 6.82
CA ASP A 146 26.70 1.12 7.74
C ASP A 146 25.55 2.05 8.15
N ARG A 147 24.33 1.80 7.66
CA ARG A 147 23.13 2.57 7.96
C ARG A 147 23.22 4.06 7.62
N GLN A 148 24.02 4.41 6.60
CA GLN A 148 24.19 5.79 6.15
C GLN A 148 23.20 6.19 5.04
N ARG A 149 22.65 5.23 4.29
CA ARG A 149 21.75 5.51 3.16
C ARG A 149 20.56 4.56 3.14
N TYR A 150 19.37 5.12 3.14
CA TYR A 150 18.09 4.42 3.19
C TYR A 150 17.28 4.65 1.92
N TRP A 151 16.39 3.71 1.62
CA TRP A 151 15.38 3.84 0.57
C TRP A 151 14.15 3.04 0.94
N LEU A 152 12.98 3.49 0.47
CA LEU A 152 11.77 2.67 0.47
C LEU A 152 11.83 1.68 -0.69
N THR A 153 11.23 0.51 -0.48
CA THR A 153 11.23 -0.58 -1.45
C THR A 153 9.93 -0.62 -2.23
N HIS A 154 9.96 -1.18 -3.43
CA HIS A 154 8.77 -1.39 -4.27
C HIS A 154 8.03 -2.67 -3.89
N CYS A 155 7.63 -2.81 -2.63
CA CYS A 155 6.72 -3.88 -2.22
C CYS A 155 5.29 -3.65 -2.77
N PRO A 156 4.42 -4.69 -2.79
CA PRO A 156 3.03 -4.52 -3.17
C PRO A 156 2.34 -3.42 -2.35
N GLY A 157 1.56 -2.57 -3.02
CA GLY A 157 0.86 -1.42 -2.44
C GLY A 157 1.73 -0.17 -2.27
N MET A 158 3.03 -0.20 -2.56
CA MET A 158 3.88 0.99 -2.47
C MET A 158 3.59 1.96 -3.61
N VAL A 159 3.64 3.26 -3.30
CA VAL A 159 3.30 4.36 -4.21
C VAL A 159 4.56 5.15 -4.53
N ALA A 160 4.81 5.36 -5.82
CA ALA A 160 5.98 6.08 -6.31
C ALA A 160 5.64 7.01 -7.46
N MET A 161 6.48 8.02 -7.66
CA MET A 161 6.29 8.99 -8.74
C MET A 161 6.91 8.43 -10.03
N ALA A 162 6.13 8.42 -11.10
CA ALA A 162 6.60 8.11 -12.44
C ALA A 162 7.53 9.21 -12.95
N ARG A 163 8.45 8.82 -13.85
CA ARG A 163 9.42 9.72 -14.47
C ARG A 163 9.82 9.19 -15.85
N ASP A 164 10.41 10.07 -16.65
CA ASP A 164 11.11 9.68 -17.88
C ASP A 164 12.51 9.13 -17.56
N ASN A 165 13.29 8.84 -18.61
CA ASN A 165 14.63 8.25 -18.49
C ASN A 165 15.59 9.04 -17.60
N LYS A 166 15.54 10.38 -17.64
CA LYS A 166 16.39 11.22 -16.78
C LYS A 166 15.83 11.25 -15.35
N LYS A 167 16.72 11.20 -14.35
CA LYS A 167 16.31 11.09 -12.94
C LYS A 167 15.39 12.23 -12.47
N ASP A 168 15.67 13.47 -12.84
CA ASP A 168 14.96 14.67 -12.37
C ASP A 168 13.84 15.08 -13.35
N THR A 169 12.94 14.14 -13.67
CA THR A 169 11.83 14.36 -14.62
C THR A 169 10.45 14.03 -14.06
N ALA A 170 10.37 13.57 -12.81
CA ALA A 170 9.11 13.34 -12.13
C ALA A 170 8.32 14.65 -12.03
N THR A 171 7.05 14.64 -12.44
CA THR A 171 6.18 15.83 -12.43
C THR A 171 4.91 15.57 -11.63
N THR A 172 3.96 14.85 -12.23
CA THR A 172 2.57 14.73 -11.76
C THR A 172 2.06 13.31 -11.71
N ASP A 173 2.74 12.37 -12.35
CA ASP A 173 2.22 11.04 -12.60
C ASP A 173 2.77 10.09 -11.54
N PHE A 174 1.90 9.29 -10.92
CA PHE A 174 2.27 8.34 -9.89
C PHE A 174 1.82 6.94 -10.28
N PHE A 175 2.39 5.93 -9.63
CA PHE A 175 1.95 4.57 -9.78
C PHE A 175 1.91 3.85 -8.44
N VAL A 176 1.04 2.85 -8.37
CA VAL A 176 0.94 1.91 -7.24
C VAL A 176 1.42 0.55 -7.71
N VAL A 177 2.33 -0.07 -6.96
CA VAL A 177 2.72 -1.46 -7.19
C VAL A 177 1.52 -2.36 -6.88
N MET A 178 1.01 -3.07 -7.89
CA MET A 178 -0.20 -3.88 -7.75
C MET A 178 0.03 -5.38 -7.81
N GLY A 179 1.27 -5.84 -7.90
CA GLY A 179 1.56 -7.27 -7.89
C GLY A 179 2.93 -7.56 -7.34
N GLN A 180 3.66 -8.45 -8.01
CA GLN A 180 4.99 -8.88 -7.58
C GLN A 180 5.91 -7.68 -7.41
N ALA A 181 6.64 -7.62 -6.30
CA ALA A 181 7.51 -6.50 -5.96
C ALA A 181 8.58 -6.27 -7.05
N PRO A 182 8.52 -5.17 -7.83
CA PRO A 182 9.53 -4.89 -8.85
C PRO A 182 10.77 -4.27 -8.21
N ARG A 183 11.50 -5.07 -7.41
CA ARG A 183 12.65 -4.64 -6.62
C ARG A 183 13.80 -4.04 -7.44
N HIS A 184 13.82 -4.24 -8.75
CA HIS A 184 14.74 -3.57 -9.67
C HIS A 184 14.51 -2.04 -9.75
N LEU A 185 13.33 -1.54 -9.34
CA LEU A 185 13.03 -0.11 -9.26
C LEU A 185 13.56 0.55 -7.97
N ASP A 186 13.95 -0.24 -6.96
CA ASP A 186 14.52 0.29 -5.73
C ASP A 186 15.72 1.19 -6.06
N ARG A 187 15.80 2.34 -5.37
CA ARG A 187 16.83 3.38 -5.57
C ARG A 187 16.84 4.02 -6.97
N ASN A 188 15.83 3.75 -7.80
CA ASN A 188 15.69 4.31 -9.15
C ASN A 188 14.40 5.12 -9.33
N MET A 189 13.48 5.08 -8.36
CA MET A 189 12.21 5.80 -8.35
C MET A 189 11.97 6.40 -6.97
N SER A 190 11.24 7.52 -6.91
CA SER A 190 10.87 8.17 -5.66
C SER A 190 9.59 7.57 -5.11
N VAL A 191 9.75 6.64 -4.18
CA VAL A 191 8.66 6.04 -3.40
C VAL A 191 8.30 6.98 -2.25
N PHE A 192 7.01 7.27 -2.06
CA PHE A 192 6.56 8.30 -1.12
C PHE A 192 5.28 7.93 -0.36
N GLY A 193 4.73 6.72 -0.56
CA GLY A 193 3.54 6.29 0.15
C GLY A 193 3.27 4.80 0.04
N ARG A 194 2.18 4.37 0.70
CA ARG A 194 1.70 2.98 0.76
C ARG A 194 0.19 2.97 0.80
N VAL A 195 -0.44 2.10 0.02
CA VAL A 195 -1.87 1.81 0.13
C VAL A 195 -2.15 1.13 1.47
N VAL A 196 -3.06 1.72 2.24
CA VAL A 196 -3.51 1.26 3.56
C VAL A 196 -4.93 0.70 3.54
N ALA A 197 -5.71 1.01 2.50
CA ALA A 197 -7.00 0.38 2.22
C ALA A 197 -7.34 0.44 0.73
N GLY A 198 -8.14 -0.52 0.24
CA GLY A 198 -8.63 -0.55 -1.14
C GLY A 198 -7.64 -1.10 -2.16
N MET A 199 -6.73 -2.00 -1.75
CA MET A 199 -5.86 -2.67 -2.72
C MET A 199 -6.67 -3.52 -3.73
N ASP A 200 -7.75 -4.16 -3.28
CA ASP A 200 -8.68 -4.92 -4.12
C ASP A 200 -9.41 -4.04 -5.14
N THR A 201 -9.67 -2.78 -4.80
CA THR A 201 -10.20 -1.76 -5.72
C THR A 201 -9.24 -1.55 -6.90
N LEU A 202 -7.93 -1.42 -6.63
CA LEU A 202 -6.92 -1.28 -7.69
C LEU A 202 -6.81 -2.54 -8.55
N GLN A 203 -7.02 -3.73 -7.97
CA GLN A 203 -7.04 -5.00 -8.73
C GLN A 203 -8.23 -5.14 -9.69
N LYS A 204 -9.28 -4.32 -9.55
CA LYS A 204 -10.44 -4.33 -10.44
C LYS A 204 -10.26 -3.45 -11.66
N LEU A 205 -9.25 -2.56 -11.67
CA LEU A 205 -8.97 -1.67 -12.80
C LEU A 205 -8.82 -2.47 -14.11
N PRO A 206 -9.27 -1.93 -15.24
CA PRO A 206 -9.04 -2.55 -16.54
C PRO A 206 -7.53 -2.62 -16.82
N ARG A 207 -7.10 -3.70 -17.48
CA ARG A 207 -5.68 -3.90 -17.84
C ARG A 207 -5.43 -3.24 -19.18
N GLY A 208 -4.29 -2.59 -19.32
CA GLY A 208 -3.87 -2.03 -20.59
C GLY A 208 -3.26 -3.06 -21.53
N ASN A 209 -3.07 -2.66 -22.79
CA ASN A 209 -2.46 -3.50 -23.80
C ASN A 209 -0.94 -3.59 -23.59
N LEU A 210 -0.42 -4.80 -23.36
CA LEU A 210 1.02 -5.04 -23.18
C LEU A 210 1.85 -4.66 -24.42
N GLU A 211 1.30 -4.78 -25.63
CA GLU A 211 1.97 -4.33 -26.86
C GLU A 211 2.17 -2.81 -26.89
N ASN A 212 1.35 -2.07 -26.14
CA ASN A 212 1.46 -0.63 -25.94
C ASN A 212 1.93 -0.30 -24.52
N ASN A 213 2.90 -1.04 -23.99
CA ASN A 213 3.50 -0.82 -22.67
C ASN A 213 2.50 -0.81 -21.49
N GLY A 214 1.32 -1.43 -21.64
CA GLY A 214 0.27 -1.46 -20.63
C GLY A 214 -0.64 -0.24 -20.62
N MET A 215 -0.65 0.58 -21.68
CA MET A 215 -1.60 1.68 -21.83
C MET A 215 -3.01 1.13 -22.06
N ILE A 216 -4.00 1.74 -21.40
CA ILE A 216 -5.41 1.52 -21.70
C ILE A 216 -5.74 2.33 -22.95
N ASN A 217 -6.32 1.67 -23.95
CA ASN A 217 -6.58 2.31 -25.26
C ASN A 217 -7.71 3.34 -25.16
N ASP A 218 -8.79 2.98 -24.47
CA ASP A 218 -9.97 3.81 -24.28
C ASP A 218 -10.15 4.07 -22.79
N PHE A 219 -9.93 5.31 -22.36
CA PHE A 219 -10.14 5.71 -20.97
C PHE A 219 -11.64 5.72 -20.65
N GLU A 220 -12.13 4.58 -20.18
CA GLU A 220 -13.51 4.40 -19.75
C GLU A 220 -13.70 4.72 -18.26
N GLU A 221 -14.96 4.88 -17.84
CA GLU A 221 -15.40 5.10 -16.45
C GLU A 221 -14.72 4.14 -15.48
N ASN A 222 -14.53 2.88 -15.88
CA ASN A 222 -13.87 1.85 -15.04
C ASN A 222 -12.38 2.12 -14.71
N SER A 223 -11.71 3.03 -15.43
CA SER A 223 -10.34 3.46 -15.12
C SER A 223 -10.27 4.84 -14.47
N GLU A 224 -11.41 5.47 -14.21
CA GLU A 224 -11.46 6.84 -13.70
C GLU A 224 -11.02 6.95 -12.24
N LEU A 225 -10.15 7.93 -11.99
CA LEU A 225 -9.91 8.56 -10.71
C LEU A 225 -10.85 9.75 -10.59
N ILE A 226 -12.02 9.50 -10.01
CA ILE A 226 -13.14 10.44 -9.93
C ILE A 226 -12.71 11.68 -9.12
N PHE A 227 -12.16 11.49 -7.93
CA PHE A 227 -11.58 12.57 -7.15
C PHE A 227 -10.51 12.07 -6.17
N ALA A 228 -9.65 12.99 -5.75
CA ALA A 228 -8.69 12.78 -4.67
C ALA A 228 -8.86 13.85 -3.58
N ASN A 229 -8.79 13.47 -2.31
CA ASN A 229 -8.83 14.41 -1.17
C ASN A 229 -7.76 14.07 -0.14
N LEU A 230 -7.22 15.09 0.53
CA LEU A 230 -6.45 14.87 1.75
C LEU A 230 -7.39 14.52 2.91
N GLY A 231 -6.97 13.58 3.76
CA GLY A 231 -7.73 13.21 4.96
C GLY A 231 -8.00 14.40 5.88
N SER A 232 -7.04 15.33 5.99
CA SER A 232 -7.17 16.57 6.76
C SER A 232 -8.25 17.52 6.22
N GLU A 233 -8.68 17.38 4.98
CA GLU A 233 -9.69 18.23 4.33
C GLU A 233 -11.09 17.60 4.36
N LEU A 234 -11.19 16.31 4.68
CA LEU A 234 -12.48 15.64 4.85
C LEU A 234 -13.19 16.14 6.12
N PRO A 235 -14.54 16.20 6.12
CA PRO A 235 -15.33 16.36 7.34
C PRO A 235 -14.95 15.27 8.36
N VAL A 236 -14.89 15.60 9.65
CA VAL A 236 -14.48 14.67 10.72
C VAL A 236 -15.24 13.34 10.66
N ALA A 237 -16.55 13.39 10.41
CA ALA A 237 -17.40 12.19 10.30
C ALA A 237 -17.06 11.26 9.11
N LYS A 238 -16.23 11.71 8.15
CA LYS A 238 -15.77 10.92 6.99
C LYS A 238 -14.31 10.50 7.09
N ARG A 239 -13.60 10.91 8.15
CA ARG A 239 -12.19 10.55 8.35
C ARG A 239 -12.11 9.15 8.93
N ARG A 240 -11.35 8.28 8.26
CA ARG A 240 -10.98 6.94 8.75
C ARG A 240 -9.60 7.06 9.42
N GLN A 241 -9.38 6.37 10.54
CA GLN A 241 -8.07 6.35 11.19
C GLN A 241 -7.34 5.07 10.82
N PHE A 242 -6.03 5.18 10.61
CA PHE A 242 -5.20 4.04 10.24
C PHE A 242 -3.94 4.03 11.06
N LYS A 243 -3.50 2.83 11.42
CA LYS A 243 -2.20 2.58 12.04
C LYS A 243 -1.49 1.44 11.34
N VAL A 244 -0.16 1.53 11.24
CA VAL A 244 0.70 0.50 10.64
C VAL A 244 1.46 -0.20 11.74
N GLN A 245 1.47 -1.52 11.72
CA GLN A 245 2.21 -2.34 12.65
C GLN A 245 3.71 -2.07 12.50
N LEU A 246 4.41 -1.91 13.62
CA LEU A 246 5.86 -1.83 13.65
C LEU A 246 6.44 -3.23 13.87
N PRO A 247 7.63 -3.54 13.32
CA PRO A 247 8.18 -4.88 13.45
C PRO A 247 8.42 -5.35 14.89
N GLY A 248 8.55 -4.45 15.87
CA GLY A 248 8.66 -4.82 17.29
C GLY A 248 7.40 -5.49 17.87
N HIS A 249 6.25 -5.40 17.20
CA HIS A 249 5.01 -6.03 17.64
C HIS A 249 5.15 -7.56 17.70
N SER A 250 4.71 -8.18 18.79
CA SER A 250 4.83 -9.62 19.04
C SER A 250 4.25 -10.50 17.92
N ALA A 251 3.11 -10.11 17.33
CA ALA A 251 2.49 -10.82 16.22
C ALA A 251 3.38 -10.79 14.95
N TYR A 252 4.03 -9.65 14.68
CA TYR A 252 4.98 -9.55 13.57
C TYR A 252 6.22 -10.41 13.81
N GLN A 253 6.81 -10.33 15.01
CA GLN A 253 7.97 -11.14 15.41
C GLN A 253 7.66 -12.64 15.29
N LYS A 254 6.50 -13.08 15.78
CA LYS A 254 6.04 -14.46 15.66
C LYS A 254 5.89 -14.88 14.18
N LYS A 255 5.26 -14.04 13.36
CA LYS A 255 5.07 -14.30 11.92
C LYS A 255 6.41 -14.49 11.20
N VAL A 256 7.38 -13.61 11.46
CA VAL A 256 8.73 -13.69 10.87
C VAL A 256 9.48 -14.92 11.39
N ALA A 257 9.48 -15.17 12.69
CA ALA A 257 10.16 -16.34 13.28
C ALA A 257 9.61 -17.66 12.72
N GLN A 258 8.28 -17.76 12.58
CA GLN A 258 7.63 -18.89 11.92
C GLN A 258 8.04 -18.99 10.44
N GLY A 259 8.07 -17.88 9.71
CA GLY A 259 8.51 -17.84 8.31
C GLY A 259 9.96 -18.28 8.07
N ARG A 260 10.85 -18.00 9.03
CA ARG A 260 12.27 -18.43 8.97
C ARG A 260 12.39 -19.95 9.11
N LEU A 261 11.69 -20.51 10.08
CA LEU A 261 11.86 -21.91 10.47
C LEU A 261 10.95 -22.85 9.67
N LEU A 262 9.65 -22.51 9.56
CA LEU A 262 8.60 -23.37 9.01
C LEU A 262 8.74 -24.82 9.52
N ASN A 263 8.88 -25.01 10.84
CA ASN A 263 9.27 -26.27 11.46
C ASN A 263 8.09 -27.06 12.07
N ASN A 264 6.87 -26.84 11.58
CA ASN A 264 5.70 -27.62 12.00
C ASN A 264 5.46 -28.80 11.05
N ALA A 265 4.62 -29.75 11.47
CA ALA A 265 4.41 -31.01 10.75
C ALA A 265 3.87 -30.88 9.30
N PHE A 266 3.36 -29.70 8.91
CA PHE A 266 2.97 -29.44 7.52
C PHE A 266 4.18 -29.36 6.58
N PHE A 267 5.31 -28.83 7.06
CA PHE A 267 6.50 -28.59 6.26
C PHE A 267 7.45 -29.79 6.35
N VAL A 268 7.42 -30.61 5.30
CA VAL A 268 8.21 -31.85 5.21
C VAL A 268 9.68 -31.59 4.87
N ASP A 269 9.97 -30.53 4.11
CA ASP A 269 11.34 -30.11 3.76
C ASP A 269 11.69 -28.81 4.49
N ASP A 270 12.45 -28.96 5.58
CA ASP A 270 13.00 -27.87 6.40
C ASP A 270 14.51 -27.69 6.23
N ALA A 271 15.14 -28.34 5.25
CA ALA A 271 16.58 -28.33 5.05
C ALA A 271 17.16 -26.94 4.74
N LEU A 272 16.32 -26.01 4.27
CA LEU A 272 16.68 -24.62 3.98
C LEU A 272 16.41 -23.66 5.15
N ALA A 273 16.00 -24.16 6.31
CA ALA A 273 15.87 -23.33 7.51
C ALA A 273 17.27 -23.01 8.11
N PRO A 274 17.48 -21.79 8.66
CA PRO A 274 16.59 -20.64 8.60
C PRO A 274 16.55 -20.01 7.20
N ARG A 275 15.34 -19.76 6.70
CA ARG A 275 15.12 -19.14 5.39
C ARG A 275 15.29 -17.61 5.48
N PRO A 276 15.79 -16.95 4.42
CA PRO A 276 15.82 -15.49 4.36
C PRO A 276 14.40 -14.93 4.29
N ILE A 277 14.20 -13.75 4.89
CA ILE A 277 12.90 -13.08 4.95
C ILE A 277 12.85 -12.00 3.87
N ASP A 278 11.91 -12.15 2.95
CA ASP A 278 11.50 -11.07 2.05
C ASP A 278 10.46 -10.18 2.76
N ILE A 279 10.85 -8.95 3.08
CA ILE A 279 9.97 -7.96 3.72
C ILE A 279 8.74 -7.61 2.88
N CYS A 280 8.79 -7.82 1.55
CA CYS A 280 7.62 -7.58 0.68
C CYS A 280 6.59 -8.71 0.74
N TYR A 281 7.00 -9.91 1.15
CA TYR A 281 6.08 -11.01 1.45
C TYR A 281 5.58 -10.92 2.90
N TYR A 282 6.50 -10.65 3.84
CA TYR A 282 6.20 -10.49 5.26
C TYR A 282 5.93 -9.03 5.63
N MET A 283 5.02 -8.37 4.91
CA MET A 283 4.67 -6.97 5.17
C MET A 283 4.07 -6.77 6.57
N THR A 284 4.27 -5.57 7.14
CA THR A 284 3.58 -5.14 8.36
C THR A 284 2.08 -5.01 8.15
N GLU A 285 1.29 -5.33 9.18
CA GLU A 285 -0.17 -5.18 9.16
C GLU A 285 -0.59 -3.71 9.12
N VAL A 286 -1.75 -3.42 8.54
CA VAL A 286 -2.43 -2.13 8.61
C VAL A 286 -3.78 -2.35 9.27
N ARG A 287 -4.14 -1.52 10.24
CA ARG A 287 -5.47 -1.55 10.89
C ARG A 287 -6.17 -0.23 10.74
N GLU A 288 -7.46 -0.30 10.45
CA GLU A 288 -8.39 0.80 10.64
C GLU A 288 -8.98 0.75 12.06
N TYR A 289 -9.19 1.89 12.69
CA TYR A 289 -9.74 2.00 14.05
C TYR A 289 -10.56 3.29 14.27
#